data_AF-A0A1M5W2C5-F1
#
_entry.id   AF-A0A1M5W2C5-F1
#
_cell.length_a   1.000
_cell.length_b   1.000
_cell.length_c   1.000
_cell.angle_alpha   90.00
_cell.angle_beta   90.00
_cell.angle_gamma   90.00
#
_symmetry.space_group_name_H-M   'P 1'
#
loop_
_entity.id
_entity.type
_entity.pdbx_description
1 polymer ?
#
loop_
_entity_poly.entity_id
_entity_poly.type
_entity_poly.pdbx_seq_one_letter_code
_entity_poly.pdbx_strand_id
1 'polypeptide(L)'
;MKISCDIVADLVPLVMDGVASEDTVDLVTEHLKSCEKCRREYENNIVLHKIEPNDKKVVSSIKKKLFFISSALLLVGGVIGLSLNKNSSSNLIPIIISVITILLVGTLIFKFNLKGDDNMKKFFVGRAIGTAIVFGIIGIYLLVKYLIQLF
;
A
#
# COMPACT_ATOMS: atom_id res chain seq x y z
N MET A 1 14.22 32.06 34.00
CA MET A 1 15.64 31.58 33.99
C MET A 1 16.19 31.77 32.58
N LYS A 2 17.35 32.41 32.36
CA LYS A 2 17.83 32.70 30.98
C LYS A 2 18.63 31.52 30.42
N ILE A 3 17.92 30.53 29.89
CA ILE A 3 18.51 29.51 29.00
C ILE A 3 19.00 30.18 27.70
N SER A 4 20.03 29.61 27.06
CA SER A 4 20.55 30.15 25.80
C SER A 4 19.56 29.91 24.64
N CYS A 5 19.62 30.79 23.63
CA CYS A 5 18.83 30.61 22.41
C CYS A 5 19.16 29.30 21.69
N ASP A 6 20.39 28.80 21.79
CA ASP A 6 20.81 27.56 21.15
C ASP A 6 20.11 26.35 21.78
N ILE A 7 20.03 26.32 23.12
CA ILE A 7 19.27 25.28 23.85
C ILE A 7 17.80 25.34 23.44
N VAL A 8 17.23 26.54 23.30
CA VAL A 8 15.84 26.69 22.86
C VAL A 8 15.66 26.16 21.44
N ALA A 9 16.56 26.50 20.52
CA ALA A 9 16.51 26.02 19.14
C ALA A 9 16.55 24.48 19.05
N ASP A 10 17.35 23.83 19.89
CA ASP A 10 17.43 22.37 19.97
C ASP A 10 16.16 21.74 20.55
N LEU A 11 15.50 22.42 21.51
CA LEU A 11 14.29 21.93 22.18
C LEU A 11 13.00 22.17 21.37
N VAL A 12 12.98 23.18 20.50
CA VAL A 12 11.79 23.55 19.70
C VAL A 12 11.22 22.38 18.90
N PRO A 13 12.01 21.57 18.16
CA PRO A 13 11.49 20.40 17.46
C PRO A 13 10.77 19.41 18.40
N LEU A 14 11.33 19.14 19.58
CA LEU A 14 10.73 18.23 20.57
C LEU A 14 9.41 18.76 21.14
N VAL A 15 9.31 20.08 21.31
CA VAL A 15 8.07 20.76 21.73
C VAL A 15 7.01 20.68 20.63
N MET A 16 7.40 20.88 19.36
CA MET A 16 6.49 20.77 18.21
C MET A 16 5.96 19.35 18.00
N ASP A 17 6.84 18.36 18.16
CA ASP A 17 6.52 16.94 18.05
C ASP A 17 5.62 16.43 19.20
N GLY A 18 5.38 17.27 20.23
CA GLY A 18 4.55 16.92 21.39
C GLY A 18 5.15 15.85 22.30
N VAL A 19 6.47 15.64 22.23
CA VAL A 19 7.20 14.63 23.00
C VAL A 19 8.00 15.21 24.17
N ALA A 20 8.08 16.54 24.27
CA ALA A 20 8.73 17.23 25.38
C ALA A 20 7.90 17.16 26.68
N SER A 21 8.58 17.16 27.84
CA SER A 21 7.92 17.27 29.14
C SER A 21 7.28 18.65 29.34
N GLU A 22 6.27 18.73 30.22
CA GLU A 22 5.61 20.00 30.56
C GLU A 22 6.61 21.08 31.01
N ASP A 23 7.57 20.72 31.87
CA ASP A 23 8.65 21.62 32.31
C ASP A 23 9.45 22.20 31.14
N THR A 24 9.71 21.40 30.11
CA THR A 24 10.45 21.82 28.92
C THR A 24 9.61 22.77 28.06
N VAL A 25 8.31 22.48 27.93
CA VAL A 25 7.36 23.32 27.19
C VAL A 25 7.23 24.70 27.84
N ASP A 26 7.09 24.75 29.16
CA ASP A 26 6.97 26.00 29.90
C ASP A 26 8.26 26.83 29.80
N LEU A 27 9.41 26.18 29.90
CA LEU A 27 10.73 26.80 29.82
C LEU A 27 11.00 27.40 28.41
N VAL A 28 10.64 26.70 27.34
CA VAL A 28 10.71 27.24 25.97
C VAL A 28 9.70 28.38 25.80
N THR A 29 8.48 28.22 26.29
CA THR A 29 7.42 29.25 26.18
C THR A 29 7.78 30.54 26.92
N GLU A 30 8.41 30.45 28.09
CA GLU A 30 8.93 31.60 28.83
C GLU A 30 10.02 32.33 28.03
N HIS A 31 10.94 31.59 27.40
CA HIS A 31 11.98 32.19 26.57
C HIS A 31 11.40 32.91 25.34
N LEU A 32 10.42 32.30 24.65
CA LEU A 32 9.77 32.89 23.47
C LEU A 32 9.03 34.20 23.77
N LYS A 33 8.57 34.42 25.01
CA LYS A 33 7.97 35.70 25.43
C LYS A 33 8.99 36.84 25.48
N SER A 34 10.25 36.54 25.78
CA SER A 34 11.30 37.54 25.99
C SER A 34 12.29 37.66 24.83
N CYS A 35 12.40 36.64 23.96
CA CYS A 35 13.34 36.61 22.86
C CYS A 35 12.63 36.64 21.50
N GLU A 36 12.71 37.78 20.81
CA GLU A 36 12.09 37.96 19.49
C GLU A 36 12.75 37.11 18.39
N LYS A 37 14.05 36.80 18.51
CA LYS A 37 14.77 35.95 17.56
C LYS A 37 14.18 34.54 17.56
N CYS A 38 14.12 33.90 18.74
CA CYS A 38 13.58 32.55 18.90
C CYS A 38 12.09 32.48 18.53
N ARG A 39 11.32 33.55 18.81
CA ARG A 39 9.90 33.62 18.41
C ARG A 39 9.71 33.55 16.90
N ARG A 40 10.50 34.33 16.14
CA ARG A 40 10.45 34.29 14.67
C ARG A 40 10.87 32.93 14.11
N GLU A 41 11.90 32.31 14.67
CA GLU A 41 12.33 30.97 14.27
C GLU A 41 11.25 29.93 14.58
N TYR A 42 10.62 29.99 15.75
CA TYR A 42 9.52 29.11 16.14
C TYR A 42 8.34 29.20 15.17
N GLU A 43 7.89 30.41 14.84
CA GLU A 43 6.79 30.65 13.88
C GLU A 43 7.12 30.10 12.47
N ASN A 44 8.35 30.32 12.00
CA ASN A 44 8.81 29.77 10.72
C ASN A 44 8.84 28.22 10.73
N ASN A 45 9.27 27.63 11.84
CA ASN A 45 9.27 26.17 12.01
C ASN A 45 7.85 25.59 12.07
N ILE A 46 6.86 26.28 12.67
CA ILE A 46 5.44 25.85 12.62
C ILE A 46 4.97 25.74 11.17
N VAL A 47 5.28 26.73 10.32
CA VAL A 47 4.87 26.72 8.91
C VAL A 47 5.48 25.53 8.17
N LEU A 48 6.74 25.19 8.46
CA LEU A 48 7.41 24.04 7.87
C LEU A 48 6.86 22.70 8.41
N HIS A 49 6.59 22.63 9.72
CA HIS A 49 6.16 21.41 10.40
C HIS A 49 4.70 21.05 10.11
N LYS A 50 3.87 22.03 9.70
CA LYS A 50 2.52 21.78 9.19
C LYS A 50 2.50 21.00 7.87
N ILE A 51 3.64 20.89 7.20
CA ILE A 51 3.85 19.94 6.10
C ILE A 51 4.12 18.58 6.75
N GLU A 52 3.09 18.01 7.38
CA GLU A 52 3.12 16.62 7.82
C GLU A 52 3.49 15.77 6.58
N PRO A 53 4.65 15.08 6.56
CA PRO A 53 4.87 14.09 5.53
C PRO A 53 3.72 13.09 5.67
N ASN A 54 2.95 12.93 4.61
CA ASN A 54 1.83 11.99 4.59
C ASN A 54 2.41 10.56 4.60
N ASP A 55 2.91 10.11 5.74
CA ASP A 55 3.59 8.83 5.95
C ASP A 55 2.67 7.65 5.60
N LYS A 56 1.37 7.85 5.75
CA LYS A 56 0.33 6.91 5.30
C LYS A 56 0.41 6.64 3.79
N LYS A 57 0.81 7.63 2.98
CA LYS A 57 0.94 7.49 1.52
C LYS A 57 2.18 6.71 1.11
N VAL A 58 3.28 6.85 1.85
CA VAL A 58 4.53 6.13 1.58
C VAL A 58 4.39 4.65 1.96
N VAL A 59 3.90 4.36 3.16
CA VAL A 59 3.70 2.98 3.65
C VAL A 59 2.68 2.22 2.80
N SER A 60 1.59 2.86 2.39
CA SER A 60 0.58 2.23 1.52
C SER A 60 1.11 1.94 0.12
N SER A 61 2.02 2.78 -0.40
CA SER A 61 2.66 2.55 -1.70
C SER A 61 3.64 1.37 -1.67
N ILE A 62 4.39 1.21 -0.58
CA ILE A 62 5.32 0.08 -0.37
C ILE A 62 4.55 -1.23 -0.21
N LYS A 63 3.52 -1.25 0.66
CA LYS A 63 2.68 -2.45 0.88
C LYS A 63 2.01 -2.92 -0.41
N LYS A 64 1.58 -2.00 -1.28
CA LYS A 64 1.03 -2.32 -2.60
C LYS A 64 2.06 -3.03 -3.48
N LYS A 65 3.27 -2.45 -3.63
CA LYS A 65 4.33 -3.06 -4.46
C LYS A 65 4.69 -4.46 -3.98
N LEU A 66 4.83 -4.65 -2.67
CA LEU A 66 5.18 -5.95 -2.08
C LEU A 66 4.09 -7.01 -2.34
N PHE A 67 2.82 -6.62 -2.25
CA PHE A 67 1.67 -7.49 -2.52
C PHE A 67 1.58 -7.91 -4.00
N PHE A 68 1.87 -7.00 -4.95
CA PHE A 68 1.91 -7.35 -6.36
C PHE A 68 3.04 -8.32 -6.69
N ILE A 69 4.22 -8.13 -6.09
CA ILE A 69 5.37 -9.02 -6.28
C ILE A 69 5.06 -10.42 -5.72
N SER A 70 4.50 -10.51 -4.51
CA SER A 70 4.16 -11.82 -3.91
C SER A 70 3.09 -12.56 -4.70
N SER A 71 2.08 -11.84 -5.19
CA SER A 71 1.02 -12.40 -6.02
C SER A 71 1.53 -12.91 -7.36
N ALA A 72 2.40 -12.15 -8.04
CA ALA A 72 3.01 -12.58 -9.30
C ALA A 72 3.85 -13.85 -9.11
N LEU A 73 4.62 -13.92 -8.02
CA LEU A 73 5.43 -15.09 -7.70
C LEU A 73 4.56 -16.35 -7.48
N LEU A 74 3.41 -16.19 -6.82
CA LEU A 74 2.44 -17.27 -6.60
C LEU A 74 1.84 -17.80 -7.90
N LEU A 75 1.47 -16.91 -8.83
CA LEU A 75 0.94 -17.29 -10.14
C LEU A 75 1.99 -18.01 -10.98
N VAL A 76 3.22 -17.48 -11.03
CA VAL A 76 4.34 -18.10 -11.75
C VAL A 76 4.63 -19.49 -11.17
N GLY A 77 4.71 -19.61 -9.84
CA GLY A 77 4.89 -20.89 -9.15
C GLY A 77 3.77 -21.89 -9.45
N GLY A 78 2.52 -21.44 -9.50
CA GLY A 78 1.37 -22.27 -9.86
C GLY A 78 1.44 -22.81 -11.29
N VAL A 79 1.78 -21.95 -12.27
CA VAL A 79 1.93 -22.35 -13.68
C VAL A 79 3.09 -23.33 -13.86
N ILE A 80 4.23 -23.06 -13.22
CA ILE A 80 5.39 -23.97 -13.25
C ILE A 80 5.01 -25.32 -12.61
N GLY A 81 4.35 -25.31 -11.46
CA GLY A 81 3.90 -26.52 -10.77
C GLY A 81 2.96 -27.38 -11.63
N LEU A 82 2.04 -26.76 -12.37
CA LEU A 82 1.20 -27.46 -13.34
C LEU A 82 2.01 -28.03 -14.51
N SER A 83 2.97 -27.27 -15.03
CA SER A 83 3.79 -27.68 -16.18
C SER A 83 4.73 -28.85 -15.86
N LEU A 84 5.15 -29.00 -14.61
CA LEU A 84 5.98 -30.13 -14.15
C LEU A 84 5.17 -31.40 -13.89
N ASN A 85 3.84 -31.29 -13.72
CA ASN A 85 2.96 -32.43 -13.45
C ASN A 85 2.61 -33.20 -14.74
N LYS A 86 3.60 -33.90 -15.30
CA LYS A 86 3.52 -34.58 -16.61
C LYS A 86 2.88 -35.98 -16.56
N ASN A 87 2.58 -36.51 -15.37
CA ASN A 87 2.16 -37.91 -15.17
C ASN A 87 0.74 -38.07 -14.58
N SER A 88 0.00 -36.98 -14.41
CA SER A 88 -1.37 -37.05 -13.90
C SER A 88 -2.31 -37.51 -15.02
N SER A 89 -3.10 -38.56 -14.76
CA SER A 89 -4.27 -38.89 -15.58
C SER A 89 -5.19 -37.68 -15.74
N SER A 90 -6.02 -37.70 -16.78
CA SER A 90 -6.92 -36.62 -17.26
C SER A 90 -8.01 -36.21 -16.26
N ASN A 91 -7.61 -35.90 -15.03
CA ASN A 91 -8.46 -35.49 -13.95
C ASN A 91 -8.61 -33.97 -14.00
N LEU A 92 -9.86 -33.51 -13.88
CA LEU A 92 -10.19 -32.08 -13.89
C LEU A 92 -9.73 -31.34 -12.62
N ILE A 93 -9.38 -32.08 -11.56
CA ILE A 93 -8.99 -31.57 -10.24
C ILE A 93 -7.88 -30.50 -10.29
N PRO A 94 -6.69 -30.74 -10.90
CA PRO A 94 -5.63 -29.72 -10.97
C PRO A 94 -6.04 -28.46 -11.75
N ILE A 95 -6.88 -28.60 -12.78
CA ILE A 95 -7.40 -27.48 -13.56
C ILE A 95 -8.32 -26.64 -12.69
N ILE A 96 -9.25 -27.27 -11.97
CA ILE A 96 -10.21 -26.60 -11.08
C ILE A 96 -9.47 -25.83 -9.97
N ILE A 97 -8.48 -26.46 -9.33
CA ILE A 97 -7.68 -25.81 -8.26
C ILE A 97 -6.93 -24.58 -8.81
N SER A 98 -6.37 -24.67 -10.01
CA SER A 98 -5.69 -23.53 -10.64
C SER A 98 -6.62 -22.36 -10.91
N VAL A 99 -7.82 -22.63 -11.45
CA VAL A 99 -8.83 -21.61 -11.74
C VAL A 99 -9.30 -20.94 -10.44
N ILE A 100 -9.56 -21.71 -9.39
CA ILE A 100 -9.97 -21.19 -8.07
C ILE A 100 -8.86 -20.31 -7.47
N THR A 101 -7.59 -20.74 -7.57
CA THR A 101 -6.44 -19.99 -7.05
C THR A 101 -6.30 -18.65 -7.78
N ILE A 102 -6.46 -18.66 -9.10
CA ILE A 102 -6.40 -17.43 -9.91
C ILE A 102 -7.56 -16.47 -9.57
N LEU A 103 -8.77 -16.98 -9.35
CA LEU A 103 -9.93 -16.17 -8.95
C LEU A 103 -9.75 -15.58 -7.54
N LEU A 104 -9.26 -16.36 -6.58
CA LEU A 104 -8.98 -15.89 -5.21
C LEU A 104 -7.88 -14.82 -5.20
N VAL A 105 -6.79 -15.04 -5.94
CA VAL A 105 -5.72 -14.06 -6.08
C VAL A 105 -6.22 -12.78 -6.76
N GLY A 106 -6.99 -12.91 -7.84
CA GLY A 106 -7.60 -11.78 -8.55
C GLY A 106 -8.53 -10.94 -7.68
N THR A 107 -9.39 -11.59 -6.88
CA THR A 107 -10.30 -10.90 -5.95
C THR A 107 -9.56 -10.22 -4.80
N LEU A 108 -8.48 -10.83 -4.27
CA LEU A 108 -7.64 -10.19 -3.26
C LEU A 108 -6.89 -8.96 -3.82
N ILE A 109 -6.31 -9.07 -5.02
CA ILE A 109 -5.71 -7.91 -5.71
C ILE A 109 -6.75 -6.81 -5.90
N PHE A 110 -7.97 -7.16 -6.35
CA PHE A 110 -9.05 -6.20 -6.60
C PHE A 110 -9.50 -5.50 -5.31
N LYS A 111 -9.76 -6.26 -4.24
CA LYS A 111 -10.18 -5.72 -2.93
C LYS A 111 -9.10 -4.85 -2.31
N PHE A 112 -7.82 -5.19 -2.49
CA PHE A 112 -6.70 -4.40 -1.97
C PHE A 112 -6.48 -3.10 -2.76
N ASN A 113 -6.74 -3.09 -4.07
CA ASN A 113 -6.64 -1.89 -4.90
C ASN A 113 -7.75 -0.86 -4.67
N LEU A 114 -8.96 -1.30 -4.29
CA LEU A 114 -10.10 -0.42 -4.05
C LEU A 114 -9.95 0.48 -2.82
N LYS A 115 -9.03 0.16 -1.90
CA LYS A 115 -8.83 0.94 -0.66
C LYS A 115 -7.85 2.10 -0.83
N GLY A 116 -7.54 2.52 -2.06
CA GLY A 116 -6.66 3.67 -2.31
C GLY A 116 -7.13 4.55 -3.47
N ASP A 117 -7.51 5.77 -3.10
CA ASP A 117 -7.72 6.96 -3.94
C ASP A 117 -8.94 6.94 -4.88
N ASP A 118 -9.87 7.89 -4.66
CA ASP A 118 -11.14 8.02 -5.37
C ASP A 118 -10.98 8.32 -6.86
N ASN A 119 -9.87 8.95 -7.28
CA ASN A 119 -9.59 9.23 -8.69
C ASN A 119 -9.17 7.99 -9.48
N MET A 120 -8.71 6.92 -8.82
CA MET A 120 -8.25 5.70 -9.48
C MET A 120 -9.39 4.74 -9.82
N LYS A 121 -10.59 4.93 -9.26
CA LYS A 121 -11.76 4.04 -9.43
C LYS A 121 -12.15 3.83 -10.90
N LYS A 122 -12.12 4.88 -11.74
CA LYS A 122 -12.50 4.77 -13.17
C LYS A 122 -11.49 3.97 -14.00
N PHE A 123 -10.19 4.10 -13.70
CA PHE A 123 -9.12 3.32 -14.35
C PHE A 123 -9.17 1.84 -13.94
N PHE A 124 -9.57 1.57 -12.69
CA PHE A 124 -9.62 0.21 -12.15
C PHE A 124 -10.85 -0.60 -12.55
N VAL A 125 -12.01 0.04 -12.75
CA VAL A 125 -13.20 -0.62 -13.31
C VAL A 125 -12.90 -1.18 -14.71
N GLY A 126 -12.17 -0.43 -15.54
CA GLY A 126 -11.74 -0.90 -16.86
C GLY A 126 -10.85 -2.15 -16.81
N ARG A 127 -9.89 -2.21 -15.87
CA ARG A 127 -9.02 -3.39 -15.71
C ARG A 127 -9.76 -4.61 -15.17
N ALA A 128 -10.71 -4.43 -14.25
CA ALA A 128 -11.53 -5.52 -13.72
C ALA A 128 -12.44 -6.14 -14.78
N ILE A 129 -13.08 -5.29 -15.60
CA ILE A 129 -13.86 -5.71 -16.76
C ILE A 129 -12.96 -6.47 -17.75
N GLY A 130 -11.76 -5.95 -18.04
CA GLY A 130 -10.78 -6.62 -18.89
C GLY A 130 -10.39 -8.02 -18.39
N THR A 131 -10.08 -8.15 -17.09
CA THR A 131 -9.76 -9.46 -16.51
C THR A 131 -10.94 -10.42 -16.56
N ALA A 132 -12.16 -9.97 -16.26
CA ALA A 132 -13.36 -10.80 -16.31
C ALA A 132 -13.63 -11.32 -17.73
N ILE A 133 -13.43 -10.48 -18.75
CA ILE A 133 -13.59 -10.87 -20.16
C ILE A 133 -12.57 -11.95 -20.55
N VAL A 134 -11.29 -11.77 -20.20
CA VAL A 134 -10.24 -12.75 -20.52
C VAL A 134 -10.51 -14.10 -19.87
N PHE A 135 -10.88 -14.14 -18.59
CA PHE A 135 -11.23 -15.38 -17.91
C PHE A 135 -12.51 -16.02 -18.46
N GLY A 136 -13.50 -15.22 -18.85
CA GLY A 136 -14.70 -15.72 -19.53
C GLY A 136 -14.37 -16.42 -20.85
N ILE A 137 -13.52 -15.80 -21.69
CA ILE A 137 -13.10 -16.37 -22.98
C ILE A 137 -12.32 -17.68 -22.77
N ILE A 138 -11.36 -17.70 -21.82
CA ILE A 138 -10.59 -18.91 -21.50
C ILE A 138 -11.50 -20.02 -20.99
N GLY A 139 -12.46 -19.70 -20.11
CA GLY A 139 -13.43 -20.66 -19.59
C GLY A 139 -14.29 -21.27 -20.69
N ILE A 140 -14.80 -20.45 -21.62
CA ILE A 140 -15.58 -20.91 -22.77
C ILE A 140 -14.73 -21.79 -23.68
N TYR A 141 -13.49 -21.40 -23.99
CA TYR A 141 -12.59 -22.19 -24.82
C TYR A 141 -12.31 -23.58 -24.23
N LEU A 142 -12.05 -23.66 -22.93
CA LEU A 142 -11.83 -24.94 -22.24
C LEU A 142 -13.09 -25.82 -22.24
N LEU A 143 -14.26 -25.20 -22.05
CA LEU A 143 -15.54 -25.90 -22.06
C LEU A 143 -15.85 -26.47 -23.46
N VAL A 144 -15.63 -25.70 -24.52
CA VAL A 144 -15.78 -26.16 -25.91
C VAL A 144 -14.79 -27.28 -26.22
N LYS A 145 -13.52 -27.13 -25.83
CA LYS A 145 -12.50 -28.18 -26.03
C LYS A 145 -12.89 -29.49 -25.35
N TYR A 146 -13.44 -29.41 -24.14
CA TYR A 146 -13.92 -30.57 -23.41
C TYR A 146 -15.12 -31.24 -24.10
N LEU A 147 -16.10 -30.46 -24.58
CA LEU A 147 -17.25 -30.99 -25.32
C LEU A 147 -16.85 -31.67 -26.64
N ILE A 148 -15.85 -31.13 -27.34
CA ILE A 148 -15.29 -31.74 -28.56
C ILE A 148 -14.53 -33.04 -28.24
N GLN A 149 -13.91 -33.14 -27.06
CA GLN A 149 -13.22 -34.37 -26.64
C GLN A 149 -14.17 -35.46 -26.11
N LEU A 150 -15.41 -35.10 -25.81
CA LEU A 150 -16.46 -35.99 -25.31
C LEU A 150 -17.27 -36.65 -26.45
N PHE A 151 -17.20 -36.09 -27.66
CA PHE A 151 -17.80 -36.60 -28.90
C PHE A 151 -16.74 -37.23 -29.80
#